data_AF-A0A3N5RPT2-F1
#
_entry.id   AF-A0A3N5RPT2-F1
#
_cell.length_a   1.000
_cell.length_b   1.000
_cell.length_c   1.000
_cell.angle_alpha   90.00
_cell.angle_beta   90.00
_cell.angle_gamma   90.00
#
_symmetry.space_group_name_H-M   'P 1'
#
loop_
_entity.id
_entity.type
_entity.pdbx_description
1 polymer ?
#
loop_
_entity_poly.entity_id
_entity_poly.type
_entity_poly.pdbx_seq_one_letter_code
_entity_poly.pdbx_strand_id
1 'polypeptide(L)'
;EAATGSGQILTGSAPAEGATVSVEALAVKYTGADIGSQGTVKITMGAAELFQRALHDMTNTIDGYLDFRMESITESVDSLNTQIEEMEDRLNRRMEMLVNRFVNMETALSRIQNMSNWLSGQINSANRGWA
;
A
#
# COMPACT_ATOMS: atom_id res chain seq x y z
N GLU A 1 -11.19 3.41 41.41
CA GLU A 1 -9.73 3.63 41.29
C GLU A 1 -9.17 4.08 42.63
N ALA A 2 -7.89 3.83 42.88
CA ALA A 2 -7.23 4.18 44.13
C ALA A 2 -6.77 5.64 44.09
N ALA A 3 -7.30 6.49 44.97
CA ALA A 3 -6.81 7.86 45.15
C ALA A 3 -5.76 7.88 46.26
N THR A 4 -4.61 8.53 46.02
CA THR A 4 -3.60 8.78 47.06
C THR A 4 -3.78 10.22 47.52
N GLY A 5 -4.08 10.43 48.80
CA GLY A 5 -4.40 11.76 49.34
C GLY A 5 -3.40 12.20 50.39
N SER A 6 -2.97 13.47 50.31
CA SER A 6 -2.29 14.17 51.40
C SER A 6 -3.31 15.09 52.08
N GLY A 7 -3.76 14.71 53.29
CA GLY A 7 -4.78 15.44 54.03
C GLY A 7 -6.19 15.31 53.42
N GLN A 8 -6.90 16.43 53.28
CA GLN A 8 -8.29 16.48 52.80
C GLN A 8 -8.44 16.45 51.27
N ILE A 9 -7.32 16.39 50.53
CA ILE A 9 -7.30 16.43 49.07
C ILE A 9 -7.01 15.02 48.57
N LEU A 10 -7.99 14.42 47.90
CA LEU A 10 -7.83 13.19 47.14
C LEU A 10 -7.53 13.56 45.69
N THR A 11 -6.33 13.24 45.20
CA THR A 11 -5.99 13.39 43.79
C THR A 11 -6.14 12.05 43.08
N GLY A 12 -6.84 12.05 41.94
CA GLY A 12 -6.91 10.90 41.05
C GLY A 12 -5.52 10.54 40.54
N SER A 13 -5.18 9.25 40.63
CA SER A 13 -3.93 8.70 40.12
C SER A 13 -3.92 8.66 38.59
N ALA A 14 -2.72 8.61 37.99
CA ALA A 14 -2.57 8.39 36.56
C ALA A 14 -3.33 7.11 36.12
N PRO A 15 -3.98 7.13 34.95
CA PRO A 15 -4.69 5.96 34.43
C PRO A 15 -3.72 4.79 34.24
N ALA A 16 -4.22 3.58 34.47
CA ALA A 16 -3.49 2.37 34.09
C ALA A 16 -3.25 2.37 32.57
N GLU A 17 -2.11 1.81 32.15
CA GLU A 17 -1.72 1.71 30.75
C GLU A 17 -2.85 1.07 29.91
N GLY A 18 -3.38 1.80 28.93
CA GLY A 18 -4.52 1.38 28.10
C GLY A 18 -5.92 1.81 28.57
N ALA A 19 -6.06 2.57 29.67
CA ALA A 19 -7.36 3.05 30.12
C ALA A 19 -7.78 4.35 29.40
N THR A 20 -9.00 4.35 28.85
CA THR A 20 -9.62 5.48 28.15
C THR A 20 -10.29 6.49 29.10
N VAL A 21 -10.08 6.39 30.40
CA VAL A 21 -10.63 7.33 31.38
C VAL A 21 -9.49 7.77 32.27
N SER A 22 -9.02 8.99 32.06
CA SER A 22 -7.99 9.58 32.91
C SER A 22 -8.66 10.40 34.00
N VAL A 23 -8.44 10.04 35.26
CA VAL A 23 -8.71 10.89 36.43
C VAL A 23 -7.45 11.61 36.91
N GLU A 24 -6.38 11.56 36.11
CA GLU A 24 -5.12 12.21 36.43
C GLU A 24 -5.34 13.71 36.67
N ALA A 25 -4.78 14.21 37.77
CA ALA A 25 -4.93 15.58 38.25
C ALA A 25 -6.35 16.01 38.70
N LEU A 26 -7.34 15.12 38.73
CA LEU A 26 -8.63 15.43 39.34
C LEU A 26 -8.50 15.48 40.87
N ALA A 27 -8.64 16.66 41.47
CA ALA A 27 -8.59 16.86 42.92
C ALA A 27 -9.99 17.00 43.52
N VAL A 28 -10.33 16.13 44.47
CA VAL A 28 -11.58 16.18 45.24
C VAL A 28 -11.25 16.51 46.69
N LYS A 29 -11.85 17.58 47.22
CA LYS A 29 -11.72 17.93 48.64
C LYS A 29 -12.85 17.30 49.44
N TYR A 30 -12.52 16.38 50.35
CA TYR A 30 -13.47 15.78 51.29
C TYR A 30 -13.29 16.40 52.68
N THR A 31 -14.35 16.98 53.24
CA THR A 31 -14.30 17.71 54.53
C THR A 31 -14.85 16.90 55.72
N GLY A 32 -15.12 15.61 55.56
CA GLY A 32 -15.61 14.75 56.65
C GLY A 32 -14.49 14.27 57.58
N ALA A 33 -14.83 14.00 58.83
CA ALA A 33 -13.90 13.56 59.88
C ALA A 33 -13.78 12.03 60.01
N ASP A 34 -14.62 11.28 59.29
CA ASP A 34 -14.67 9.82 59.37
C ASP A 34 -13.67 9.17 58.40
N ILE A 35 -13.18 7.98 58.79
CA ILE A 35 -12.19 7.19 58.04
C ILE A 35 -12.92 5.98 57.44
N GLY A 36 -12.96 5.83 56.12
CA GLY A 36 -13.68 4.74 55.44
C GLY A 36 -14.06 5.05 53.99
N SER A 37 -14.92 4.24 53.40
CA SER A 37 -15.48 4.47 52.06
C SER A 37 -16.54 5.57 52.10
N GLN A 38 -16.14 6.81 51.79
CA GLN A 38 -17.00 8.01 51.94
C GLN A 38 -17.91 8.33 50.76
N GLY A 39 -18.11 7.34 49.88
CA GLY A 39 -19.04 7.42 48.76
C GLY A 39 -18.36 7.32 47.40
N THR A 40 -19.19 7.18 46.37
CA THR A 40 -18.75 7.01 44.98
C THR A 40 -18.88 8.33 44.24
N VAL A 41 -17.76 8.84 43.72
CA VAL A 41 -17.77 9.97 42.79
C VAL A 41 -18.02 9.43 41.38
N LYS A 42 -19.15 9.82 40.78
CA LYS A 42 -19.48 9.48 39.39
C LYS A 42 -19.14 10.67 38.49
N ILE A 43 -18.16 10.47 37.62
CA ILE A 43 -17.77 11.46 36.60
C ILE A 43 -18.49 11.07 35.31
N THR A 44 -19.13 12.03 34.67
CA THR A 44 -19.77 11.85 33.35
C THR A 44 -19.01 12.72 32.37
N MET A 45 -18.40 12.13 31.35
CA MET A 45 -17.74 12.87 30.28
C MET A 45 -18.78 13.59 29.41
N GLY A 46 -18.45 14.83 29.01
CA GLY A 46 -19.29 15.60 28.11
C GLY A 46 -19.19 15.11 26.66
N ALA A 47 -20.17 15.45 25.83
CA ALA A 47 -20.19 15.08 24.41
C ALA A 47 -18.95 15.57 23.64
N ALA A 48 -18.35 16.70 24.04
CA ALA A 48 -17.13 17.23 23.42
C ALA A 48 -15.90 16.34 23.64
N GLU A 49 -15.77 15.74 24.83
CA GLU A 49 -14.66 14.82 25.16
C GLU A 49 -14.79 13.50 24.38
N LEU A 50 -16.01 12.99 24.24
CA LEU A 50 -16.29 11.81 23.40
C LEU A 50 -15.97 12.07 21.93
N PHE A 51 -16.31 13.27 21.43
CA PHE A 51 -16.02 13.66 20.05
C PHE A 51 -14.52 13.82 19.80
N GLN A 52 -13.79 14.42 20.74
CA GLN A 52 -12.33 14.57 20.65
C GLN A 52 -11.62 13.21 20.65
N ARG A 53 -12.10 12.25 21.43
CA ARG A 53 -11.60 10.87 21.40
C ARG A 53 -11.87 10.15 20.09
N ALA A 54 -13.08 10.28 19.54
CA ALA A 54 -13.40 9.71 18.24
C ALA A 54 -12.51 10.30 17.12
N LEU A 55 -12.27 11.61 17.14
CA LEU A 55 -11.33 12.25 16.23
C LEU A 55 -9.89 11.77 16.44
N HIS A 56 -9.47 11.57 17.69
CA HIS A 56 -8.15 11.05 18.00
C HIS A 56 -7.97 9.62 17.49
N ASP A 57 -8.96 8.74 17.69
CA ASP A 57 -8.93 7.36 17.20
C ASP A 57 -8.94 7.30 15.66
N MET A 58 -9.66 8.22 14.99
CA MET A 58 -9.67 8.31 13.52
C MET A 58 -8.35 8.87 12.94
N THR A 59 -7.65 9.72 13.69
CA THR A 59 -6.43 10.43 13.24
C THR A 59 -5.15 9.83 13.83
N ASN A 60 -5.26 8.80 14.66
CA ASN A 60 -4.11 8.15 15.26
C ASN A 60 -3.26 7.52 14.15
N THR A 61 -2.01 7.94 14.04
CA THR A 61 -1.08 7.55 12.97
C THR A 61 -0.55 6.11 13.10
N ILE A 62 -1.03 5.36 14.10
CA ILE A 62 -0.60 3.98 14.38
C ILE A 62 -1.67 2.94 13.96
N ASP A 63 -2.95 3.25 14.10
CA ASP A 63 -4.07 2.32 13.85
C ASP A 63 -5.29 3.02 13.18
N GLY A 64 -5.11 4.25 12.73
CA GLY A 64 -6.17 5.06 12.16
C GLY A 64 -6.67 4.52 10.83
N TYR A 65 -8.00 4.45 10.68
CA TYR A 65 -8.69 4.03 9.45
C TYR A 65 -8.20 4.75 8.18
N LEU A 66 -7.66 5.96 8.31
CA LEU A 66 -7.15 6.75 7.20
C LEU A 66 -5.82 6.20 6.67
N ASP A 67 -4.90 5.81 7.54
CA ASP A 67 -3.60 5.27 7.15
C ASP A 67 -3.76 3.90 6.49
N PHE A 68 -4.64 3.05 7.01
CA PHE A 68 -4.97 1.76 6.36
C PHE A 68 -5.51 1.93 4.93
N ARG A 69 -6.33 2.96 4.69
CA ARG A 69 -6.82 3.26 3.34
C ARG A 69 -5.72 3.78 2.44
N MET A 70 -4.79 4.58 2.97
CA MET A 70 -3.66 5.10 2.20
C MET A 70 -2.67 3.99 1.85
N GLU A 71 -2.38 3.09 2.79
CA GLU A 71 -1.59 1.87 2.58
C GLU A 71 -2.22 1.01 1.47
N SER A 72 -3.52 0.73 1.56
CA SER A 72 -4.23 -0.10 0.56
C SER A 72 -4.23 0.52 -0.84
N ILE A 73 -4.33 1.85 -0.95
CA ILE A 73 -4.20 2.56 -2.23
C ILE A 73 -2.77 2.45 -2.75
N THR A 74 -1.77 2.60 -1.88
CA THR A 74 -0.35 2.50 -2.24
C THR A 74 -0.01 1.09 -2.74
N GLU A 75 -0.44 0.05 -2.03
CA GLU A 75 -0.30 -1.35 -2.49
C GLU A 75 -0.97 -1.60 -3.84
N SER A 76 -2.14 -0.99 -4.07
CA SER A 76 -2.84 -1.10 -5.35
C SER A 76 -2.06 -0.43 -6.47
N VAL A 77 -1.44 0.73 -6.21
CA VAL A 77 -0.58 1.43 -7.17
C VAL A 77 0.66 0.61 -7.49
N ASP A 78 1.33 0.03 -6.48
CA ASP A 78 2.53 -0.78 -6.68
C ASP A 78 2.25 -2.06 -7.47
N SER A 79 1.10 -2.70 -7.22
CA SER A 79 0.63 -3.85 -8.00
C SER A 79 0.36 -3.48 -9.46
N LEU A 80 -0.20 -2.31 -9.73
CA LEU A 80 -0.42 -1.82 -11.09
C LEU A 80 0.91 -1.50 -11.80
N ASN A 81 1.86 -0.86 -11.10
CA ASN A 81 3.19 -0.59 -11.65
C ASN A 81 3.92 -1.88 -12.03
N THR A 82 3.88 -2.89 -11.16
CA THR A 82 4.47 -4.21 -11.44
C THR A 82 3.86 -4.85 -12.69
N GLN A 83 2.53 -4.79 -12.83
CA GLN A 83 1.84 -5.32 -14.01
C GLN A 83 2.22 -4.57 -15.30
N ILE A 84 2.42 -3.26 -15.21
CA ILE A 84 2.87 -2.44 -16.36
C ILE A 84 4.27 -2.89 -16.80
N GLU A 85 5.22 -3.01 -15.86
CA GLU A 85 6.59 -3.45 -16.16
C GLU A 85 6.61 -4.83 -16.82
N GLU A 86 5.84 -5.80 -16.31
CA GLU A 86 5.74 -7.13 -16.92
C GLU A 86 5.15 -7.09 -18.35
N MET A 87 4.20 -6.20 -18.60
CA MET A 87 3.63 -6.00 -19.92
C MET A 87 4.62 -5.37 -20.89
N GLU A 88 5.38 -4.36 -20.45
CA GLU A 88 6.42 -3.72 -21.24
C GLU A 88 7.51 -4.71 -21.63
N ASP A 89 7.98 -5.53 -20.67
CA ASP A 89 8.93 -6.61 -20.92
C ASP A 89 8.42 -7.61 -21.96
N ARG A 90 7.14 -8.01 -21.85
CA ARG A 90 6.50 -8.90 -22.83
C ARG A 90 6.42 -8.26 -24.22
N LEU A 91 6.09 -6.98 -24.29
CA LEU A 91 6.04 -6.23 -25.55
C LEU A 91 7.42 -6.12 -26.19
N ASN A 92 8.46 -5.82 -25.40
CA ASN A 92 9.84 -5.75 -25.86
C ASN A 92 10.31 -7.08 -26.43
N ARG A 93 10.09 -8.20 -25.72
CA ARG A 93 10.40 -9.55 -26.22
C ARG A 93 9.66 -9.88 -27.51
N ARG A 94 8.39 -9.46 -27.62
CA ARG A 94 7.59 -9.68 -28.83
C ARG A 94 8.11 -8.85 -30.00
N MET A 95 8.52 -7.61 -29.75
CA MET A 95 9.14 -6.74 -30.74
C MET A 95 10.44 -7.36 -31.25
N GLU A 96 11.32 -7.79 -30.35
CA GLU A 96 12.58 -8.44 -30.70
C GLU A 96 12.35 -9.73 -31.52
N MET A 97 11.38 -10.56 -31.12
CA MET A 97 11.00 -11.75 -31.88
C MET A 97 10.53 -11.40 -33.30
N LEU A 98 9.71 -10.35 -33.45
CA LEU A 98 9.21 -9.91 -34.75
C LEU A 98 10.33 -9.37 -35.64
N VAL A 99 11.25 -8.58 -35.07
CA VAL A 99 12.44 -8.08 -35.77
C VAL A 99 13.30 -9.26 -36.25
N ASN A 100 13.60 -10.22 -35.37
CA ASN A 100 14.37 -11.41 -35.74
C ASN A 100 13.68 -12.24 -36.83
N ARG A 101 12.35 -12.40 -36.75
CA ARG A 101 11.57 -13.06 -37.81
C ARG A 101 11.68 -12.30 -39.13
N PHE A 102 11.59 -10.98 -39.11
CA PHE A 102 11.70 -10.15 -40.30
C PHE A 102 13.07 -10.29 -40.96
N VAL A 103 14.17 -10.19 -40.20
CA VAL A 103 15.53 -10.37 -40.71
C VAL A 103 15.75 -11.76 -41.31
N ASN A 104 15.21 -12.80 -40.65
CA ASN A 104 15.26 -14.16 -41.17
C ASN A 104 14.49 -14.30 -42.48
N MET A 105 13.31 -13.67 -42.59
CA MET A 105 12.52 -13.65 -43.83
C MET A 105 13.22 -12.88 -44.94
N GLU A 106 13.85 -11.74 -44.67
CA GLU A 106 14.65 -11.01 -45.66
C GLU A 106 15.83 -11.85 -46.18
N THR A 107 16.52 -12.55 -45.27
CA THR A 107 17.61 -13.45 -45.63
C THR A 107 17.11 -14.62 -46.50
N ALA A 108 15.97 -15.21 -46.14
CA ALA A 108 15.35 -16.26 -46.93
C ALA A 108 14.92 -15.77 -48.32
N LEU A 109 14.31 -14.59 -48.41
CA LEU A 109 13.93 -13.95 -49.67
C LEU A 109 15.15 -13.67 -50.56
N SER A 110 16.25 -13.15 -49.99
CA SER A 110 17.50 -12.95 -50.71
C SER A 110 18.05 -14.27 -51.30
N ARG A 111 18.01 -15.36 -50.52
CA ARG A 111 18.41 -16.69 -51.01
C ARG A 111 17.52 -17.18 -52.14
N ILE A 112 16.20 -17.00 -52.03
CA ILE A 112 15.24 -17.39 -53.07
C ILE A 112 15.48 -16.58 -54.35
N GLN A 113 15.71 -15.27 -54.25
CA GLN A 113 16.04 -14.43 -55.41
C GLN A 113 17.34 -14.88 -56.08
N ASN A 114 18.39 -15.16 -55.31
CA ASN A 114 19.64 -15.69 -55.84
C ASN A 114 19.45 -17.04 -56.55
N MET A 115 18.63 -17.93 -55.98
CA MET A 115 18.30 -19.22 -56.59
C MET A 115 17.47 -19.05 -57.87
N SER A 116 16.51 -18.13 -57.88
CA SER A 116 15.73 -17.77 -59.08
C SER A 116 16.63 -17.26 -60.20
N ASN A 117 17.55 -16.33 -59.89
CA ASN A 117 18.50 -15.79 -60.86
C ASN A 117 19.43 -16.88 -61.41
N TRP A 118 19.91 -17.78 -60.55
CA TRP A 118 20.72 -18.92 -60.98
C TRP A 118 19.94 -19.86 -61.91
N LEU A 119 18.70 -20.24 -61.55
CA LEU A 119 17.82 -21.08 -62.38
C LEU A 119 17.54 -20.43 -63.73
N SER A 120 17.21 -19.13 -63.77
CA SER A 120 17.02 -18.40 -65.02
C SER A 120 18.29 -18.37 -65.87
N GLY A 121 19.47 -18.22 -65.25
CA GLY A 121 20.76 -18.29 -65.94
C GLY A 121 21.03 -19.67 -66.56
N GLN A 122 20.70 -20.75 -65.84
CA GLN A 122 20.81 -22.12 -66.35
C GLN A 122 19.87 -22.37 -67.52
N ILE A 123 18.60 -21.96 -67.42
CA ILE A 123 17.60 -22.10 -68.49
C ILE A 123 18.05 -21.36 -69.75
N ASN A 124 18.52 -20.11 -69.61
CA ASN A 124 19.02 -19.33 -70.74
C ASN A 124 20.25 -19.97 -71.40
N SER A 125 21.13 -20.58 -70.61
CA SER A 125 22.32 -21.29 -71.12
C SER A 125 21.94 -22.57 -71.85
N ALA A 126 21.00 -23.35 -71.30
CA ALA A 126 20.47 -24.56 -71.94
C ALA A 126 19.77 -24.23 -73.27
N ASN A 127 18.94 -23.18 -73.31
CA ASN A 127 18.24 -22.74 -74.51
C ASN A 127 19.21 -22.31 -75.63
N ARG A 128 20.33 -21.67 -75.29
CA ARG A 128 21.38 -21.30 -76.26
C ARG A 128 22.23 -22.47 -76.71
N GLY A 129 22.35 -23.54 -75.91
CA GLY A 129 23.09 -24.74 -76.28
C GLY A 129 22.30 -25.69 -77.18
N TRP A 130 20.98 -25.52 -77.28
CA TRP A 130 20.09 -26.34 -78.11
C TRP A 130 19.60 -25.65 -79.39
N ALA A 131 19.88 -24.36 -79.55
CA ALA A 131 19.65 -23.58 -80.78
C ALA A 131 20.94 -23.49 -81.60
#